data_AF-A0A329IF53-F1
#
_entry.id   AF-A0A329IF53-F1
#
_cell.length_a   1.000
_cell.length_b   1.000
_cell.length_c   1.000
_cell.angle_alpha   90.00
_cell.angle_beta   90.00
_cell.angle_gamma   90.00
#
_symmetry.space_group_name_H-M   'P 1'
#
loop_
_entity.id
_entity.type
_entity.pdbx_description
1 polymer ?
#
loop_
_entity_poly.entity_id
_entity_poly.type
_entity_poly.pdbx_seq_one_letter_code
_entity_poly.pdbx_strand_id
1 'polypeptide(L)'
;MDLIIQHFEGQPFVSNPYVPGTSLRQDLFERQFTILLHGTMKRFEDAGRGTFHVAGHIQLGQCGVLDDVLRIALAAVRQDRYPIPVAALDFHPKRISVSDRHGHLVMAGKVDREHRRIDWIDPCSSAEEEQVVLAQLQLLRSRSAFQHDWDHFRTSRLLDTDADLLKGRLVHKPWRPHVRALLSA
;
A
#
# COMPACT_ATOMS: atom_id res chain seq x y z
N MET A 1 -7.66 -20.01 -6.14
CA MET A 1 -9.11 -19.75 -6.01
C MET A 1 -9.70 -19.76 -7.40
N ASP A 2 -10.69 -20.61 -7.65
CA ASP A 2 -11.34 -20.68 -8.97
C ASP A 2 -12.43 -19.63 -9.06
N LEU A 3 -12.34 -18.76 -10.07
CA LEU A 3 -13.27 -17.67 -10.29
C LEU A 3 -14.41 -18.14 -11.20
N ILE A 4 -15.65 -17.86 -10.80
CA ILE A 4 -16.82 -18.15 -11.62
C ILE A 4 -17.03 -16.98 -12.58
N ILE A 5 -16.95 -17.27 -13.88
CA ILE A 5 -17.16 -16.29 -14.96
C ILE A 5 -18.49 -16.58 -15.66
N GLN A 6 -19.36 -15.59 -15.71
CA GLN A 6 -20.67 -15.63 -16.37
C GLN A 6 -20.67 -14.62 -17.50
N HIS A 7 -21.36 -14.95 -18.60
CA HIS A 7 -21.49 -14.03 -19.74
C HIS A 7 -22.91 -13.48 -19.79
N PHE A 8 -23.04 -12.16 -19.79
CA PHE A 8 -24.30 -11.45 -19.97
C PHE A 8 -24.19 -10.59 -21.23
N GLU A 9 -25.03 -10.85 -22.23
CA GLU A 9 -25.00 -10.16 -23.53
C GLU A 9 -23.61 -10.15 -24.20
N GLY A 10 -22.85 -11.25 -24.04
CA GLY A 10 -21.49 -11.38 -24.59
C GLY A 10 -20.40 -10.67 -23.77
N GLN A 11 -20.76 -9.98 -22.69
CA GLN A 11 -19.82 -9.35 -21.77
C GLN A 11 -19.49 -10.28 -20.59
N PRO A 12 -18.21 -10.50 -20.24
CA PRO A 12 -17.84 -11.36 -19.12
C PRO A 12 -17.97 -10.63 -17.77
N PHE A 13 -18.54 -11.34 -16.80
CA PHE A 13 -18.70 -10.94 -15.41
C PHE A 13 -18.13 -12.00 -14.49
N VAL A 14 -17.38 -11.57 -13.48
CA VAL A 14 -16.76 -12.41 -12.46
C VAL A 14 -17.56 -12.28 -11.18
N SER A 15 -17.94 -13.41 -10.58
CA SER A 15 -18.54 -13.41 -9.24
C SER A 15 -17.54 -12.89 -8.21
N ASN A 16 -17.94 -11.88 -7.44
CA ASN A 16 -17.04 -11.21 -6.50
C ASN A 16 -16.89 -12.05 -5.22
N PRO A 17 -15.68 -12.56 -4.92
CA PRO A 17 -15.47 -13.41 -3.74
C PRO A 17 -15.57 -12.66 -2.41
N TYR A 18 -15.51 -11.33 -2.45
CA TYR A 18 -15.53 -10.47 -1.26
C TYR A 18 -16.93 -9.96 -0.91
N VAL A 19 -17.85 -9.99 -1.87
CA VAL A 19 -19.24 -9.57 -1.66
C VAL A 19 -20.16 -10.62 -2.28
N PRO A 20 -20.54 -11.65 -1.50
CA PRO A 20 -21.37 -12.75 -1.99
C PRO A 20 -22.65 -12.25 -2.67
N GLY A 21 -23.04 -12.91 -3.76
CA GLY A 21 -24.22 -12.56 -4.54
C GLY A 21 -24.03 -11.36 -5.48
N THR A 22 -22.81 -10.80 -5.57
CA THR A 22 -22.50 -9.75 -6.55
C THR A 22 -21.55 -10.25 -7.63
N SER A 23 -21.67 -9.67 -8.81
CA SER A 23 -20.74 -9.90 -9.93
C SER A 23 -20.23 -8.56 -10.44
N LEU A 24 -18.98 -8.55 -10.88
CA LEU A 24 -18.33 -7.39 -11.48
C LEU A 24 -17.98 -7.70 -12.92
N ARG A 25 -18.08 -6.72 -13.81
CA ARG A 25 -17.53 -6.86 -15.16
C ARG A 25 -16.05 -7.22 -15.07
N GLN A 26 -15.57 -8.13 -15.91
CA GLN A 26 -14.24 -8.72 -15.74
C GLN A 26 -13.11 -7.68 -15.69
N ASP A 27 -13.15 -6.66 -16.54
CA ASP A 27 -12.15 -5.57 -16.55
C ASP A 27 -12.17 -4.72 -15.26
N LEU A 28 -13.33 -4.56 -14.63
CA LEU A 28 -13.46 -3.89 -13.34
C LEU A 28 -12.96 -4.79 -12.20
N PHE A 29 -13.19 -6.09 -12.31
CA PHE A 29 -12.70 -7.07 -11.36
C PHE A 29 -11.16 -7.13 -11.41
N GLU A 30 -10.56 -7.22 -12.59
CA GLU A 30 -9.10 -7.26 -12.76
C GLU A 30 -8.37 -6.03 -12.20
N ARG A 31 -9.09 -4.90 -12.05
CA ARG A 31 -8.56 -3.64 -11.50
C ARG A 31 -9.09 -3.32 -10.11
N GLN A 32 -9.65 -4.30 -9.42
CA GLN A 32 -10.30 -4.11 -8.12
C GLN A 32 -9.32 -3.61 -7.05
N PHE A 33 -8.07 -4.07 -7.10
CA PHE A 33 -7.01 -3.65 -6.18
C PHE A 33 -5.86 -2.97 -6.93
N THR A 34 -5.39 -1.85 -6.40
CA THR A 34 -4.19 -1.16 -6.89
C THR A 34 -3.08 -1.27 -5.86
N ILE A 35 -1.90 -1.74 -6.29
CA ILE A 35 -0.75 -1.99 -5.41
C ILE A 35 0.27 -0.86 -5.59
N LEU A 36 0.52 -0.10 -4.52
CA LEU A 36 1.47 1.00 -4.51
C LEU A 36 2.63 0.70 -3.55
N LEU A 37 3.85 0.84 -4.05
CA LEU A 37 5.08 0.77 -3.29
C LEU A 37 5.56 2.18 -3.01
N HIS A 38 5.63 2.57 -1.74
CA HIS A 38 6.04 3.90 -1.29
C HIS A 38 7.47 3.85 -0.78
N GLY A 39 8.23 4.91 -1.04
CA GLY A 39 9.64 4.94 -0.71
C GLY A 39 10.28 6.28 -0.97
N THR A 40 11.60 6.26 -1.06
CA THR A 40 12.41 7.42 -1.41
C THR A 40 13.01 7.23 -2.80
N MET A 41 12.79 8.19 -3.70
CA MET A 41 13.44 8.26 -5.00
C MET A 41 14.70 9.10 -4.91
N LYS A 42 15.79 8.63 -5.52
CA LYS A 42 17.00 9.42 -5.77
C LYS A 42 16.87 10.06 -7.15
N ARG A 43 17.09 11.37 -7.27
CA ARG A 43 16.99 12.12 -8.53
C ARG A 43 18.22 13.01 -8.74
N PHE A 44 18.49 13.36 -9.99
CA PHE A 44 19.48 14.40 -10.31
C PHE A 44 18.92 15.78 -9.97
N GLU A 45 19.77 16.65 -9.44
CA GLU A 45 19.53 18.09 -9.45
C GLU A 45 19.51 18.62 -10.89
N ASP A 46 18.78 19.71 -11.14
CA ASP A 46 18.54 20.25 -12.49
C ASP A 46 19.82 20.57 -13.27
N ALA A 47 20.95 20.80 -12.58
CA ALA A 47 22.25 21.06 -13.19
C ALA A 47 23.13 19.79 -13.37
N GLY A 48 22.65 18.61 -12.96
CA GLY A 48 23.39 17.34 -13.02
C GLY A 48 24.59 17.24 -12.06
N ARG A 49 24.80 18.22 -11.17
CA ARG A 49 25.98 18.30 -10.28
C ARG A 49 25.78 17.65 -8.91
N GLY A 50 24.63 17.02 -8.69
CA GLY A 50 24.26 16.47 -7.40
C GLY A 50 23.07 15.53 -7.51
N THR A 51 22.80 14.82 -6.41
CA THR A 51 21.61 13.98 -6.29
C THR A 51 20.88 14.29 -4.99
N PHE A 52 19.56 14.34 -5.06
CA PHE A 52 18.71 14.55 -3.90
C PHE A 52 17.69 13.42 -3.76
N HIS A 53 17.11 13.33 -2.58
CA HIS A 53 16.16 12.29 -2.19
C HIS A 53 14.77 12.89 -1.95
N VAL A 54 13.76 12.37 -2.64
CA VAL A 54 12.35 12.78 -2.49
C VAL A 54 11.47 11.59 -2.15
N ALA A 55 10.39 11.84 -1.40
CA ALA A 55 9.34 10.85 -1.24
C ALA A 55 8.65 10.58 -2.58
N GLY A 56 8.26 9.34 -2.82
CA GLY A 56 7.55 8.95 -4.03
C GLY A 56 6.96 7.56 -3.91
N HIS A 57 6.21 7.19 -4.94
CA HIS A 57 5.57 5.87 -5.04
C HIS A 57 5.70 5.30 -6.45
N ILE A 58 5.61 3.98 -6.54
CA ILE A 58 5.58 3.21 -7.79
C ILE A 58 4.36 2.30 -7.75
N GLN A 59 3.55 2.31 -8.81
CA GLN A 59 2.46 1.36 -8.97
C GLN A 59 3.03 0.03 -9.49
N LEU A 60 2.90 -1.03 -8.69
CA LEU A 60 3.39 -2.37 -9.07
C LEU A 60 2.42 -3.07 -10.03
N GLY A 61 1.13 -2.71 -9.96
CA GLY A 61 0.11 -3.29 -10.82
C GLY A 61 -1.28 -3.18 -10.20
N GLN A 62 -2.21 -3.87 -10.86
CA GLN A 62 -3.57 -4.05 -10.39
C GLN A 62 -3.95 -5.53 -10.49
N CYS A 63 -4.86 -5.97 -9.64
CA CYS A 63 -5.37 -7.33 -9.66
C CYS A 63 -6.79 -7.41 -9.07
N GLY A 64 -7.46 -8.55 -9.29
CA GLY A 64 -8.81 -8.79 -8.79
C GLY A 64 -8.90 -9.53 -7.46
N VAL A 65 -7.83 -10.21 -7.05
CA VAL A 65 -7.81 -11.01 -5.81
C VAL A 65 -6.65 -10.64 -4.90
N LEU A 66 -6.87 -10.74 -3.59
CA LEU A 66 -5.90 -10.43 -2.53
C LEU A 66 -4.69 -11.37 -2.55
N ASP A 67 -4.85 -12.64 -2.93
CA ASP A 67 -3.71 -13.55 -3.09
C ASP A 67 -2.72 -13.04 -4.15
N ASP A 68 -3.23 -12.44 -5.23
CA ASP A 68 -2.40 -11.83 -6.27
C ASP A 68 -1.64 -10.62 -5.73
N VAL A 69 -2.25 -9.87 -4.81
CA VAL A 69 -1.59 -8.75 -4.14
C VAL A 69 -0.33 -9.23 -3.43
N LEU A 70 -0.43 -10.30 -2.62
CA LEU A 70 0.72 -10.87 -1.93
C LEU A 70 1.79 -11.35 -2.92
N ARG A 71 1.37 -12.06 -3.97
CA ARG A 71 2.27 -12.60 -4.99
C ARG A 71 3.02 -11.51 -5.75
N ILE A 72 2.31 -10.51 -6.26
CA ILE A 72 2.88 -9.38 -7.02
C ILE A 72 3.82 -8.57 -6.13
N ALA A 73 3.37 -8.20 -4.93
CA ALA A 73 4.16 -7.42 -3.99
C ALA A 73 5.45 -8.13 -3.59
N LEU A 74 5.36 -9.41 -3.22
CA LEU A 74 6.51 -10.20 -2.80
C LEU A 74 7.48 -10.46 -3.96
N ALA A 75 6.98 -10.72 -5.17
CA ALA A 75 7.82 -10.87 -6.35
C ALA A 75 8.63 -9.59 -6.62
N ALA A 76 8.00 -8.42 -6.56
CA ALA A 76 8.66 -7.14 -6.76
C ALA A 76 9.75 -6.88 -5.69
N VAL A 77 9.45 -7.14 -4.41
CA VAL A 77 10.42 -6.96 -3.32
C VAL A 77 11.57 -7.97 -3.41
N ARG A 78 11.31 -9.22 -3.77
CA ARG A 78 12.37 -10.26 -3.91
C ARG A 78 13.30 -10.01 -5.08
N GLN A 79 12.75 -9.53 -6.21
CA GLN A 79 13.52 -9.23 -7.40
C GLN A 79 14.25 -7.89 -7.31
N ASP A 80 13.85 -7.01 -6.39
CA ASP A 80 14.37 -5.64 -6.25
C ASP A 80 14.35 -4.88 -7.59
N ARG A 81 13.27 -5.10 -8.36
CA ARG A 81 13.04 -4.48 -9.68
C ARG A 81 11.70 -3.79 -9.68
N TYR A 82 11.73 -2.50 -9.99
CA TYR A 82 10.57 -1.63 -10.00
C TYR A 82 10.53 -0.84 -11.30
N PRO A 83 9.34 -0.49 -11.82
CA PRO A 83 9.22 0.44 -12.94
C PRO A 83 9.54 1.87 -12.47
N ILE A 84 10.83 2.13 -12.24
CA ILE A 84 11.34 3.43 -11.79
C ILE A 84 11.16 4.45 -12.93
N PRO A 85 10.60 5.64 -12.66
CA PRO A 85 10.49 6.70 -13.66
C PRO A 85 11.87 7.08 -14.23
N VAL A 86 11.95 7.42 -15.52
CA VAL A 86 13.20 7.82 -16.19
C VAL A 86 13.95 8.95 -15.46
N ALA A 87 13.22 9.84 -14.79
CA ALA A 87 13.77 10.96 -14.04
C ALA A 87 14.30 10.60 -12.63
N ALA A 88 14.22 9.32 -12.23
CA ALA A 88 14.74 8.81 -10.97
C ALA A 88 15.88 7.82 -11.23
N LEU A 89 16.95 7.98 -10.47
CA LEU A 89 18.17 7.16 -10.52
C LEU A 89 18.00 5.85 -9.77
N ASP A 90 17.29 5.90 -8.66
CA ASP A 90 17.13 4.77 -7.75
C ASP A 90 15.86 4.94 -6.92
N PHE A 91 15.34 3.84 -6.39
CA PHE A 91 14.16 3.81 -5.55
C PHE A 91 14.36 2.89 -4.34
N HIS A 92 14.19 3.47 -3.16
CA HIS A 92 14.31 2.77 -1.89
C HIS A 92 12.91 2.54 -1.30
N PRO A 93 12.30 1.36 -1.51
CA PRO A 93 11.00 1.05 -0.96
C PRO A 93 11.02 1.02 0.57
N LYS A 94 9.93 1.48 1.17
CA LYS A 94 9.74 1.54 2.63
C LYS A 94 8.45 0.85 3.08
N ARG A 95 7.37 1.02 2.32
CA ARG A 95 6.06 0.44 2.64
C ARG A 95 5.26 0.15 1.38
N ILE A 96 4.28 -0.73 1.52
CA ILE A 96 3.28 -1.04 0.50
C ILE A 96 1.93 -0.60 1.03
N SER A 97 1.09 -0.07 0.13
CA SER A 97 -0.32 0.12 0.38
C SER A 97 -1.13 -0.43 -0.78
N VAL A 98 -2.27 -1.01 -0.46
CA VAL A 98 -3.19 -1.60 -1.41
C VAL A 98 -4.52 -0.91 -1.21
N SER A 99 -5.09 -0.40 -2.29
CA SER A 99 -6.38 0.29 -2.26
C SER A 99 -7.38 -0.41 -3.16
N ASP A 100 -8.65 -0.37 -2.78
CA ASP A 100 -9.73 -0.80 -3.66
C ASP A 100 -9.97 0.22 -4.78
N ARG A 101 -10.85 -0.13 -5.73
CA ARG A 101 -11.24 0.75 -6.84
C ARG A 101 -11.86 2.10 -6.41
N HIS A 102 -12.31 2.23 -5.16
CA HIS A 102 -12.87 3.45 -4.59
C HIS A 102 -11.83 4.26 -3.80
N GLY A 103 -10.57 3.79 -3.77
CA GLY A 103 -9.48 4.44 -3.05
C GLY A 103 -9.41 4.09 -1.56
N HIS A 104 -10.26 3.20 -1.05
CA HIS A 104 -10.18 2.78 0.34
C HIS A 104 -8.97 1.91 0.58
N LEU A 105 -8.30 2.10 1.73
CA LEU A 105 -7.20 1.25 2.15
C LEU A 105 -7.71 -0.18 2.42
N VAL A 106 -7.14 -1.14 1.71
CA VAL A 106 -7.43 -2.57 1.84
C VAL A 106 -6.38 -3.21 2.73
N MET A 107 -5.09 -3.02 2.45
CA MET A 107 -4.02 -3.57 3.29
C MET A 107 -2.74 -2.76 3.12
N ALA A 108 -1.83 -2.89 4.08
CA ALA A 108 -0.53 -2.23 4.06
C ALA A 108 0.55 -3.14 4.64
N GLY A 109 1.80 -2.90 4.28
CA GLY A 109 2.94 -3.64 4.80
C GLY A 109 4.20 -2.80 4.85
N LYS A 110 5.09 -3.10 5.79
CA LYS A 110 6.44 -2.53 5.84
C LYS A 110 7.36 -3.36 4.96
N VAL A 111 8.19 -2.71 4.15
CA VAL A 111 9.17 -3.40 3.32
C VAL A 111 10.47 -3.51 4.09
N ASP A 112 10.93 -4.75 4.28
CA ASP A 112 12.24 -5.08 4.81
C ASP A 112 13.13 -5.47 3.62
N ARG A 113 13.94 -4.50 3.18
CA ARG A 113 14.82 -4.65 2.02
C ARG A 113 15.97 -5.61 2.26
N GLU A 114 16.48 -5.65 3.50
CA GLU A 114 17.61 -6.50 3.87
C GLU A 114 17.23 -7.97 3.74
N HIS A 115 16.06 -8.33 4.26
CA HIS A 115 15.55 -9.70 4.20
C HIS A 115 14.61 -9.95 3.01
N ARG A 116 14.43 -8.97 2.12
CA ARG A 116 13.54 -9.02 0.94
C ARG A 116 12.15 -9.57 1.26
N ARG A 117 11.58 -9.09 2.36
CA ARG A 117 10.27 -9.50 2.86
C ARG A 117 9.37 -8.30 3.08
N ILE A 118 8.09 -8.59 3.28
CA ILE A 118 7.07 -7.61 3.61
C ILE A 118 6.48 -8.02 4.94
N ASP A 119 6.63 -7.16 5.95
CA ASP A 119 5.97 -7.33 7.24
C ASP A 119 4.57 -6.69 7.11
N TRP A 120 3.58 -7.51 6.82
CA TRP A 120 2.19 -7.04 6.66
C TRP A 120 1.64 -6.51 7.99
N ILE A 121 0.88 -5.44 7.89
CA ILE A 121 0.34 -4.73 9.05
C ILE A 121 -1.07 -5.26 9.32
N ASP A 122 -1.27 -5.79 10.52
CA ASP A 122 -2.60 -6.24 10.95
C ASP A 122 -3.59 -5.06 11.03
N PRO A 123 -4.81 -5.21 10.48
CA PRO A 123 -5.84 -4.20 10.59
C PRO A 123 -6.37 -4.09 12.03
N CYS A 124 -6.86 -2.92 12.42
CA CYS A 124 -7.53 -2.71 13.71
C CYS A 124 -8.69 -3.68 13.92
N SER A 125 -8.80 -4.26 15.11
CA SER A 125 -9.78 -5.30 15.49
C SER A 125 -11.07 -4.78 16.06
N SER A 126 -11.01 -3.63 16.71
CA SER A 126 -12.18 -2.99 17.30
C SER A 126 -12.23 -1.49 16.98
N ALA A 127 -13.35 -0.87 17.31
CA ALA A 127 -13.50 0.58 17.20
C ALA A 127 -12.62 1.31 18.23
N GLU A 128 -12.44 0.74 19.43
CA GLU A 128 -11.57 1.30 20.45
C GLU A 128 -10.12 1.33 20.00
N GLU A 129 -9.64 0.25 19.38
CA GLU A 129 -8.29 0.19 18.81
C GLU A 129 -8.11 1.23 17.70
N GLU A 130 -9.12 1.40 16.85
CA GLU A 130 -9.13 2.42 15.80
C GLU A 130 -9.01 3.83 16.38
N GLN A 131 -9.72 4.14 17.47
CA GLN A 131 -9.61 5.43 18.16
C GLN A 131 -8.21 5.66 18.75
N VAL A 132 -7.62 4.64 19.36
CA VAL A 132 -6.24 4.71 19.89
C VAL A 132 -5.25 4.98 18.76
N VAL A 133 -5.38 4.28 17.64
CA VAL A 133 -4.53 4.47 16.45
C VAL A 133 -4.69 5.89 15.87
N LEU A 134 -5.92 6.39 15.78
CA LEU A 134 -6.18 7.76 15.31
C LEU A 134 -5.56 8.83 16.23
N ALA A 135 -5.68 8.65 17.55
CA ALA A 135 -5.06 9.55 18.52
C ALA A 135 -3.52 9.54 18.42
N GLN A 136 -2.92 8.36 18.27
CA GLN A 136 -1.48 8.22 18.06
C GLN A 136 -1.01 8.86 16.75
N LEU A 137 -1.77 8.70 15.67
CA LEU A 137 -1.49 9.37 14.39
C LEU A 137 -1.51 10.89 14.52
N GLN A 138 -2.52 11.42 15.22
CA GLN A 138 -2.61 12.86 15.47
C GLN A 138 -1.41 13.36 16.27
N LEU A 139 -0.96 12.61 17.27
CA LEU A 139 0.22 12.93 18.07
C LEU A 139 1.51 12.89 17.25
N LEU A 140 1.70 11.88 16.40
CA LEU A 140 2.88 11.79 15.54
C LEU A 140 2.94 12.97 14.56
N ARG A 141 1.80 13.33 13.96
CA ARG A 141 1.71 14.47 13.04
C ARG A 141 1.96 15.80 13.73
N SER A 142 1.42 16.02 14.92
CA SER A 142 1.67 17.26 15.68
C SER A 142 3.14 17.39 16.08
N ARG A 143 3.78 16.29 16.48
CA ARG A 143 5.23 16.26 16.75
C ARG A 143 6.06 16.50 15.50
N SER A 144 5.67 15.91 14.37
CA SER A 144 6.38 16.12 13.10
C SER A 144 6.30 17.59 12.66
N ALA A 145 5.11 18.19 12.73
CA ALA A 145 4.92 19.61 12.45
C ALA A 145 5.78 20.49 13.36
N PHE A 146 5.77 20.25 14.67
CA PHE A 146 6.62 20.99 15.60
C PHE A 146 8.11 20.85 15.27
N GLN A 147 8.60 19.65 14.89
CA GLN A 147 10.00 19.47 14.52
C GLN A 147 10.38 20.11 13.18
N HIS A 148 9.41 20.33 12.29
CA HIS A 148 9.62 21.04 11.02
C HIS A 148 9.99 22.51 11.26
N ASP A 149 9.44 23.11 12.31
CA ASP A 149 9.68 24.51 12.68
C ASP A 149 11.09 24.76 13.26
N TRP A 150 11.81 23.70 13.63
CA TRP A 150 13.14 23.77 14.29
C TRP A 150 14.29 23.24 13.42
N ASP A 151 14.12 23.15 12.09
CA ASP A 151 15.12 22.60 11.14
C ASP A 151 15.54 21.13 11.41
N HIS A 152 14.78 20.40 12.22
CA HIS A 152 15.05 19.00 12.55
C HIS A 152 14.42 18.04 11.53
N PHE A 153 14.74 18.24 10.24
CA PHE A 153 14.16 17.52 9.10
C PHE A 153 14.29 15.99 9.20
N ARG A 154 15.38 15.48 9.79
CA ARG A 154 15.58 14.04 9.97
C ARG A 154 14.57 13.44 10.95
N THR A 155 14.28 14.14 12.03
CA THR A 155 13.34 13.70 13.08
C THR A 155 11.90 13.74 12.56
N SER A 156 11.51 14.82 11.88
CA SER A 156 10.19 14.93 11.24
C SER A 156 9.95 13.79 10.22
N ARG A 157 10.94 13.46 9.37
CA ARG A 157 10.81 12.34 8.41
C ARG A 157 10.62 10.97 9.07
N LEU A 158 11.23 10.73 10.23
CA LEU A 158 11.03 9.48 10.98
C LEU A 158 9.61 9.42 11.53
N LEU A 159 9.13 10.51 12.14
CA LEU A 159 7.75 10.61 12.66
C LEU A 159 6.71 10.44 11.55
N ASP A 160 6.93 11.01 10.37
CA ASP A 160 6.05 10.84 9.21
C ASP A 160 6.05 9.40 8.73
N THR A 161 7.20 8.72 8.73
CA THR A 161 7.30 7.30 8.36
C THR A 161 6.54 6.43 9.34
N ASP A 162 6.67 6.69 10.65
CA ASP A 162 5.94 5.97 11.70
C ASP A 162 4.44 6.21 11.59
N ALA A 163 4.02 7.45 11.31
CA ALA A 163 2.61 7.77 11.09
C ALA A 163 2.06 7.05 9.86
N ASP A 164 2.82 7.00 8.77
CA ASP A 164 2.43 6.29 7.55
C ASP A 164 2.27 4.78 7.76
N LEU A 165 3.15 4.16 8.54
CA LEU A 165 3.04 2.75 8.93
C LEU A 165 1.83 2.52 9.84
N LEU A 166 1.61 3.40 10.83
CA LEU A 166 0.49 3.30 11.75
C LEU A 166 -0.86 3.46 11.02
N LYS A 167 -0.93 4.33 10.02
CA LYS A 167 -2.10 4.48 9.14
C LYS A 167 -2.44 3.18 8.40
N GLY A 168 -1.45 2.31 8.19
CA GLY A 168 -1.64 0.98 7.62
C GLY A 168 -2.63 0.10 8.39
N ARG A 169 -2.81 0.32 9.69
CA ARG A 169 -3.80 -0.40 10.52
C ARG A 169 -5.25 0.01 10.24
N LEU A 170 -5.46 1.21 9.69
CA LEU A 170 -6.78 1.80 9.42
C LEU A 170 -7.40 1.28 8.12
N VAL A 171 -7.40 -0.04 7.95
CA VAL A 171 -8.06 -0.72 6.83
C VAL A 171 -9.57 -0.43 6.88
N HIS A 172 -10.15 -0.19 5.71
CA HIS A 172 -11.57 0.08 5.58
C HIS A 172 -12.39 -1.15 6.03
N LYS A 173 -13.45 -0.91 6.82
CA LYS A 173 -14.14 -1.93 7.62
C LYS A 173 -14.54 -3.20 6.85
N PRO A 174 -15.13 -3.11 5.64
CA PRO A 174 -15.50 -4.29 4.83
C PRO A 174 -14.32 -5.19 4.47
N TRP A 175 -13.09 -4.65 4.38
CA TRP A 175 -11.91 -5.42 3.98
C TRP A 175 -11.24 -6.14 5.15
N ARG A 176 -11.45 -5.71 6.39
CA ARG A 176 -10.76 -6.26 7.58
C ARG A 176 -10.92 -7.77 7.73
N PRO A 177 -12.12 -8.37 7.58
CA PRO A 177 -12.28 -9.83 7.71
C PRO A 177 -11.48 -10.60 6.66
N HIS A 178 -11.51 -10.14 5.40
CA HIS A 178 -10.80 -10.78 4.30
C HIS A 178 -9.29 -10.70 4.45
N VAL A 179 -8.78 -9.54 4.87
CA VAL A 179 -7.34 -9.33 5.09
C VAL A 179 -6.86 -10.14 6.28
N ARG A 180 -7.62 -10.22 7.37
CA ARG A 180 -7.27 -11.09 8.50
C ARG A 180 -7.18 -12.55 8.09
N ALA A 181 -8.20 -13.05 7.40
CA ALA A 181 -8.22 -14.43 6.92
C ALA A 181 -7.00 -14.72 6.04
N LEU A 182 -6.64 -13.77 5.17
CA LEU A 182 -5.46 -13.87 4.31
C LEU A 182 -4.14 -13.89 5.10
N LEU A 183 -3.98 -13.02 6.09
CA LEU A 183 -2.73 -12.91 6.87
C LEU A 183 -2.56 -14.03 7.91
N SER A 184 -3.65 -14.71 8.27
CA SER A 184 -3.63 -15.87 9.17
C SER A 184 -3.41 -17.22 8.47
N ALA A 185 -3.43 -17.24 7.15
CA ALA A 185 -3.28 -18.44 6.32
C ALA A 185 -1.80 -18.76 6.06
#